data_AF-A0A975G8X7-F1
#
_entry.id   AF-A0A975G8X7-F1
#
_cell.length_a   1.000
_cell.length_b   1.000
_cell.length_c   1.000
_cell.angle_alpha   90.00
_cell.angle_beta   90.00
_cell.angle_gamma   90.00
#
_symmetry.space_group_name_H-M   'P 1'
#
loop_
_entity.id
_entity.type
_entity.pdbx_description
1 polymer ?
#
loop_
_entity_poly.entity_id
_entity_poly.type
_entity_poly.pdbx_seq_one_letter_code
_entity_poly.pdbx_strand_id
1 'polypeptide(L)'
;MHPYKPAVPGILAVLLGAALPSHALEIKLDYTYDTNGFFNQPGAKAALRAAADFYQTVLHDNLSRIDKSEWPAGNSWTAVIVHPGTGVQTNIPNLVVPADTIIVYAGGRPLGGAAGYGGPGGYSLSGSSGWANLVNSRGQAGALASPKTDFGPWGGMITFDNTLDWNFSTTTNDEDLSPFISIALHELGHLLGIGTAPSWQAKVSGGVFTGTNSTATYGSNVPLESGGYHWRDDATCEYPDGYDPTNPDNILSKAYGSFGAPHGFAQIALMDPGLCSVGQYHKAMTDLDLAALKDIGWQMAPPLKWIAANVKPKTGPVNFTWATTSTFTYRLERSTTLAAGGWTTLVTRTGNGTIQNYTDATPPTGKAFYRLNTNPAVPPAMLTPVAAGPAPTEVAPQEVDSCTRTIHCCQ
;
A
#
# COMPACT_ATOMS: atom_id res chain seq x y z
N MET A 1 48.90 -55.26 5.19
CA MET A 1 49.07 -54.11 4.27
C MET A 1 47.76 -53.93 3.53
N HIS A 2 46.97 -52.92 3.92
CA HIS A 2 45.63 -52.65 3.39
C HIS A 2 45.71 -51.81 2.11
N PRO A 3 44.86 -52.05 1.09
CA PRO A 3 44.86 -51.25 -0.13
C PRO A 3 44.15 -49.91 0.09
N TYR A 4 44.80 -48.86 -0.43
CA TYR A 4 44.34 -47.48 -0.53
C TYR A 4 43.04 -47.39 -1.35
N LYS A 5 42.00 -46.72 -0.82
CA LYS A 5 40.84 -46.25 -1.61
C LYS A 5 41.10 -44.79 -2.03
N PRO A 6 40.91 -44.41 -3.32
CA PRO A 6 40.98 -43.02 -3.72
C PRO A 6 39.72 -42.26 -3.28
N ALA A 7 39.92 -41.07 -2.71
CA ALA A 7 38.85 -40.15 -2.36
C ALA A 7 38.26 -39.50 -3.62
N VAL A 8 36.94 -39.59 -3.77
CA VAL A 8 36.19 -38.84 -4.80
C VAL A 8 36.01 -37.41 -4.27
N PRO A 9 36.42 -36.36 -4.99
CA PRO A 9 36.17 -34.99 -4.57
C PRO A 9 34.68 -34.68 -4.75
N GLY A 10 33.99 -34.46 -3.63
CA GLY A 10 32.62 -33.97 -3.63
C GLY A 10 32.56 -32.55 -4.17
N ILE A 11 31.88 -32.36 -5.29
CA ILE A 11 31.55 -31.05 -5.84
C ILE A 11 30.56 -30.40 -4.86
N LEU A 12 31.03 -29.43 -4.09
CA LEU A 12 30.19 -28.52 -3.32
C LEU A 12 29.52 -27.56 -4.32
N ALA A 13 28.31 -27.92 -4.78
CA ALA A 13 27.49 -27.02 -5.56
C ALA A 13 27.00 -25.90 -4.63
N VAL A 14 27.76 -24.79 -4.58
CA VAL A 14 27.27 -23.54 -4.02
C VAL A 14 26.24 -22.99 -5.02
N LEU A 15 24.97 -23.25 -4.76
CA LEU A 15 23.87 -22.49 -5.33
C LEU A 15 23.97 -21.07 -4.77
N LEU A 16 24.76 -20.20 -5.43
CA LEU A 16 24.54 -18.77 -5.37
C LEU A 16 23.16 -18.53 -6.01
N GLY A 17 22.11 -18.53 -5.19
CA GLY A 17 20.88 -17.88 -5.56
C GLY A 17 21.21 -16.40 -5.73
N ALA A 18 21.30 -15.93 -6.98
CA ALA A 18 21.28 -14.51 -7.25
C ALA A 18 19.95 -14.00 -6.70
N ALA A 19 19.98 -13.32 -5.56
CA ALA A 19 18.88 -12.48 -5.13
C ALA A 19 18.76 -11.42 -6.22
N LEU A 20 17.79 -11.58 -7.13
CA LEU A 20 17.41 -10.51 -8.04
C LEU A 20 17.10 -9.30 -7.17
N PRO A 21 17.58 -8.09 -7.53
CA PRO A 21 17.15 -6.90 -6.82
C PRO A 21 15.63 -6.86 -6.86
N SER A 22 15.01 -6.87 -5.69
CA SER A 22 13.61 -6.49 -5.55
C SER A 22 13.53 -5.02 -5.90
N HIS A 23 13.09 -4.71 -7.12
CA HIS A 23 12.68 -3.36 -7.44
C HIS A 23 11.24 -3.21 -6.96
N ALA A 24 11.04 -2.39 -5.93
CA ALA A 24 9.71 -1.99 -5.52
C ALA A 24 9.13 -1.05 -6.58
N LEU A 25 7.81 -1.11 -6.78
CA LEU A 25 7.09 -0.17 -7.62
C LEU A 25 7.46 1.28 -7.22
N GLU A 26 7.79 2.11 -8.21
CA GLU A 26 8.08 3.53 -8.05
C GLU A 26 6.93 4.37 -8.61
N ILE A 27 6.31 5.18 -7.77
CA ILE A 27 5.46 6.28 -8.20
C ILE A 27 6.35 7.52 -8.32
N LYS A 28 6.74 7.83 -9.56
CA LYS A 28 7.60 8.95 -9.90
C LYS A 28 6.76 10.21 -10.06
N LEU A 29 6.86 11.11 -9.09
CA LEU A 29 6.20 12.42 -9.11
C LEU A 29 6.99 13.38 -10.00
N ASP A 30 6.33 13.93 -11.02
CA ASP A 30 6.90 14.88 -11.97
C ASP A 30 6.11 16.19 -11.93
N TYR A 31 6.79 17.29 -11.61
CA TYR A 31 6.18 18.61 -11.43
C TYR A 31 6.34 19.52 -12.67
N THR A 32 6.75 18.97 -13.82
CA THR A 32 6.98 19.73 -15.05
C THR A 32 5.77 20.56 -15.49
N TYR A 33 4.56 20.10 -15.16
CA TYR A 33 3.30 20.75 -15.54
C TYR A 33 2.59 21.48 -14.39
N ASP A 34 3.29 21.73 -13.27
CA ASP A 34 2.81 22.59 -12.18
C ASP A 34 2.96 24.08 -12.53
N THR A 35 2.31 24.53 -13.60
CA THR A 35 2.48 25.88 -14.16
C THR A 35 1.94 27.00 -13.27
N ASN A 36 1.10 26.67 -12.28
CA ASN A 36 0.61 27.63 -11.29
C ASN A 36 1.42 27.60 -9.98
N GLY A 37 2.43 26.73 -9.88
CA GLY A 37 3.30 26.63 -8.71
C GLY A 37 2.59 26.15 -7.44
N PHE A 38 1.57 25.29 -7.56
CA PHE A 38 0.86 24.72 -6.41
C PHE A 38 1.83 24.02 -5.45
N PHE A 39 2.82 23.31 -6.00
CA PHE A 39 3.82 22.57 -5.23
C PHE A 39 5.03 23.41 -4.80
N ASN A 40 4.97 24.73 -4.97
CA ASN A 40 5.90 25.66 -4.31
C ASN A 40 5.47 25.98 -2.87
N GLN A 41 4.25 25.60 -2.49
CA GLN A 41 3.78 25.72 -1.11
C GLN A 41 4.61 24.86 -0.15
N PRO A 42 4.95 25.38 1.05
CA PRO A 42 5.66 24.60 2.06
C PRO A 42 4.93 23.30 2.40
N GLY A 43 5.64 22.17 2.39
CA GLY A 43 5.08 20.87 2.74
C GLY A 43 4.37 20.11 1.61
N ALA A 44 3.87 20.79 0.57
CA ALA A 44 3.06 20.16 -0.48
C ALA A 44 3.74 18.97 -1.19
N LYS A 45 5.01 19.12 -1.59
CA LYS A 45 5.79 18.04 -2.22
C LYS A 45 6.05 16.88 -1.26
N ALA A 46 6.30 17.18 0.01
CA ALA A 46 6.53 16.16 1.04
C ALA A 46 5.25 15.36 1.32
N ALA A 47 4.11 16.04 1.37
CA ALA A 47 2.82 15.40 1.56
C ALA A 47 2.47 14.47 0.38
N LEU A 48 2.61 14.93 -0.86
CA LEU A 48 2.33 14.08 -2.04
C LEU A 48 3.30 12.90 -2.13
N ARG A 49 4.58 13.11 -1.81
CA ARG A 49 5.58 12.04 -1.71
C ARG A 49 5.17 11.00 -0.66
N ALA A 50 4.69 11.43 0.50
CA ALA A 50 4.25 10.52 1.55
C ALA A 50 3.02 9.68 1.12
N ALA A 51 2.05 10.28 0.42
CA ALA A 51 0.93 9.55 -0.16
C ALA A 51 1.38 8.54 -1.24
N ALA A 52 2.34 8.91 -2.09
CA ALA A 52 2.93 7.99 -3.06
C ALA A 52 3.73 6.85 -2.39
N ASP A 53 4.50 7.15 -1.35
CA ASP A 53 5.26 6.16 -0.58
C ASP A 53 4.33 5.13 0.07
N PHE A 54 3.17 5.55 0.57
CA PHE A 54 2.15 4.62 1.06
C PHE A 54 1.85 3.53 0.02
N TYR A 55 1.52 3.91 -1.22
CA TYR A 55 1.23 2.95 -2.28
C TYR A 55 2.42 2.08 -2.64
N GLN A 56 3.64 2.65 -2.70
CA GLN A 56 4.85 1.86 -2.96
C GLN A 56 5.16 0.85 -1.86
N THR A 57 4.71 1.07 -0.62
CA THR A 57 4.88 0.08 0.46
C THR A 57 3.90 -1.08 0.34
N VAL A 58 2.69 -0.84 -0.17
CA VAL A 58 1.62 -1.84 -0.24
C VAL A 58 1.55 -2.56 -1.59
N LEU A 59 2.01 -1.94 -2.69
CA LEU A 59 1.96 -2.49 -4.05
C LEU A 59 3.32 -3.04 -4.48
N HIS A 60 3.30 -4.17 -5.18
CA HIS A 60 4.50 -4.92 -5.57
C HIS A 60 4.37 -5.60 -6.92
N ASP A 61 3.58 -5.01 -7.81
CA ASP A 61 3.52 -5.42 -9.20
C ASP A 61 4.88 -5.30 -9.90
N ASN A 62 5.09 -6.14 -10.91
CA ASN A 62 6.19 -5.97 -11.85
C ASN A 62 5.64 -5.37 -13.16
N LEU A 63 6.10 -4.18 -13.52
CA LEU A 63 5.65 -3.48 -14.72
C LEU A 63 6.76 -3.42 -15.75
N SER A 64 6.50 -3.96 -16.94
CA SER A 64 7.45 -3.92 -18.06
C SER A 64 7.72 -2.48 -18.52
N ARG A 65 8.98 -2.18 -18.81
CA ARG A 65 9.43 -0.89 -19.37
C ARG A 65 8.69 -0.56 -20.69
N ILE A 66 8.36 0.72 -20.91
CA ILE A 66 7.93 1.23 -22.21
C ILE A 66 9.04 2.15 -22.75
N ASP A 67 9.71 1.70 -23.80
CA ASP A 67 10.65 2.53 -24.57
C ASP A 67 10.53 2.19 -26.06
N LYS A 68 10.06 3.16 -26.85
CA LYS A 68 9.88 2.96 -28.29
C LYS A 68 11.22 2.69 -29.00
N SER A 69 12.35 3.17 -28.48
CA SER A 69 13.66 2.96 -29.11
C SER A 69 14.08 1.48 -29.13
N GLU A 70 13.52 0.65 -28.25
CA GLU A 70 13.74 -0.80 -28.20
C GLU A 70 12.91 -1.60 -29.22
N TRP A 71 12.05 -0.92 -29.98
CA TRP A 71 11.10 -1.55 -30.90
C TRP A 71 11.33 -1.11 -32.36
N PRO A 72 10.90 -1.89 -33.37
CA PRO A 72 11.04 -1.54 -34.79
C PRO A 72 10.48 -0.15 -35.13
N ALA A 73 11.05 0.51 -36.15
CA ALA A 73 10.73 1.90 -36.51
C ALA A 73 9.26 2.14 -36.88
N GLY A 74 8.52 1.10 -37.29
CA GLY A 74 7.09 1.19 -37.65
C GLY A 74 6.12 1.31 -36.46
N ASN A 75 6.60 1.22 -35.22
CA ASN A 75 5.75 1.43 -34.04
C ASN A 75 5.71 2.91 -33.65
N SER A 76 4.63 3.36 -33.02
CA SER A 76 4.54 4.71 -32.44
C SER A 76 3.74 4.67 -31.14
N TRP A 77 4.03 5.61 -30.25
CA TRP A 77 3.14 5.91 -29.14
C TRP A 77 3.26 7.34 -28.65
N THR A 78 2.21 7.81 -27.98
CA THR A 78 2.15 9.12 -27.35
C THR A 78 1.31 8.98 -26.10
N ALA A 79 1.89 9.29 -24.95
CA ALA A 79 1.14 9.43 -23.70
C ALA A 79 0.28 10.68 -23.77
N VAL A 80 -0.90 10.62 -23.15
CA VAL A 80 -1.85 11.72 -23.13
C VAL A 80 -2.29 11.98 -21.70
N ILE A 81 -2.18 13.23 -21.26
CA ILE A 81 -2.68 13.69 -19.97
C ILE A 81 -3.61 14.87 -20.15
N VAL A 82 -4.46 15.12 -19.16
CA VAL A 82 -5.04 16.45 -18.95
C VAL A 82 -4.02 17.24 -18.14
N HIS A 83 -3.51 18.34 -18.68
CA HIS A 83 -2.44 19.11 -18.05
C HIS A 83 -2.86 19.61 -16.66
N PRO A 84 -2.16 19.25 -15.58
CA PRO A 84 -2.64 19.53 -14.23
C PRO A 84 -2.75 21.04 -13.94
N GLY A 85 -1.85 21.86 -14.46
CA GLY A 85 -1.95 23.33 -14.32
C GLY A 85 -2.92 24.08 -15.23
N THR A 86 -3.47 23.49 -16.30
CA THR A 86 -4.29 24.23 -17.29
C THR A 86 -5.61 23.55 -17.66
N GLY A 87 -5.76 22.25 -17.39
CA GLY A 87 -6.93 21.47 -17.78
C GLY A 87 -6.97 21.10 -19.28
N VAL A 88 -5.94 21.45 -20.05
CA VAL A 88 -5.88 21.18 -21.50
C VAL A 88 -5.20 19.85 -21.77
N GLN A 89 -5.72 19.07 -22.73
CA GLN A 89 -5.07 17.83 -23.17
C GLN A 89 -3.65 18.11 -23.67
N THR A 90 -2.68 17.35 -23.15
CA THR A 90 -1.27 17.45 -23.50
C THR A 90 -0.74 16.10 -23.94
N ASN A 91 -0.02 16.11 -25.06
CA ASN A 91 0.58 14.93 -25.69
C ASN A 91 2.07 14.86 -25.38
N ILE A 92 2.54 13.70 -24.94
CA ILE A 92 3.94 13.44 -24.58
C ILE A 92 4.45 12.34 -25.53
N PRO A 93 4.99 12.71 -26.71
CA PRO A 93 5.40 11.74 -27.71
C PRO A 93 6.61 10.95 -27.25
N ASN A 94 6.61 9.64 -27.48
CA ASN A 94 7.72 8.74 -27.15
C ASN A 94 8.22 8.87 -25.71
N LEU A 95 7.30 9.06 -24.75
CA LEU A 95 7.65 9.00 -23.33
C LEU A 95 8.38 7.68 -23.04
N VAL A 96 9.40 7.73 -22.19
CA VAL A 96 10.11 6.54 -21.71
C VAL A 96 9.62 6.28 -20.29
N VAL A 97 9.03 5.12 -20.09
CA VAL A 97 8.51 4.68 -18.79
C VAL A 97 9.39 3.54 -18.31
N PRO A 98 10.22 3.72 -17.26
CA PRO A 98 11.06 2.66 -16.75
C PRO A 98 10.25 1.46 -16.27
N ALA A 99 10.90 0.29 -16.15
CA ALA A 99 10.30 -0.86 -15.50
C ALA A 99 9.91 -0.49 -14.06
N ASP A 100 8.81 -1.07 -13.57
CA ASP A 100 8.30 -0.88 -12.21
C ASP A 100 8.02 0.59 -11.84
N THR A 101 7.85 1.49 -12.82
CA THR A 101 7.58 2.91 -12.57
C THR A 101 6.21 3.35 -13.09
N ILE A 102 5.45 4.06 -12.27
CA ILE A 102 4.25 4.83 -12.64
C ILE A 102 4.62 6.31 -12.60
N ILE A 103 4.53 7.01 -13.73
CA ILE A 103 4.83 8.45 -13.80
C ILE A 103 3.57 9.25 -13.50
N VAL A 104 3.63 10.17 -12.55
CA VAL A 104 2.50 11.02 -12.15
C VAL A 104 2.88 12.48 -12.35
N TYR A 105 2.25 13.12 -13.33
CA TYR A 105 2.39 14.55 -13.55
C TYR A 105 1.50 15.33 -12.58
N ALA A 106 2.12 16.07 -11.67
CA ALA A 106 1.43 16.78 -10.60
C ALA A 106 1.37 18.29 -10.84
N GLY A 107 0.29 18.93 -10.43
CA GLY A 107 0.15 20.39 -10.41
C GLY A 107 -1.12 20.84 -9.71
N GLY A 108 -1.50 22.11 -9.85
CA GLY A 108 -2.78 22.61 -9.36
C GLY A 108 -3.35 23.72 -10.23
N ARG A 109 -4.67 23.86 -10.23
CA ARG A 109 -5.44 24.90 -10.94
C ARG A 109 -6.81 25.06 -10.29
N PRO A 110 -7.59 26.11 -10.59
CA PRO A 110 -8.98 26.18 -10.11
C PRO A 110 -9.80 25.03 -10.68
N LEU A 111 -10.52 24.28 -9.83
CA LEU A 111 -11.29 23.09 -10.25
C LEU A 111 -12.81 23.30 -10.22
N GLY A 112 -13.29 24.35 -9.55
CA GLY A 112 -14.69 24.79 -9.64
C GLY A 112 -15.68 23.81 -9.00
N GLY A 113 -15.24 23.04 -7.99
CA GLY A 113 -16.11 22.19 -7.18
C GLY A 113 -15.43 20.97 -6.58
N ALA A 114 -14.46 20.39 -7.28
CA ALA A 114 -13.66 19.27 -6.75
C ALA A 114 -12.40 19.78 -6.04
N ALA A 115 -11.96 19.09 -4.99
CA ALA A 115 -10.69 19.43 -4.32
C ALA A 115 -9.47 18.86 -5.06
N GLY A 116 -9.65 17.78 -5.82
CA GLY A 116 -8.63 17.17 -6.65
C GLY A 116 -9.21 16.43 -7.85
N TYR A 117 -8.35 16.11 -8.81
CA TYR A 117 -8.59 15.07 -9.80
C TYR A 117 -7.32 14.28 -10.04
N GLY A 118 -7.42 12.96 -10.05
CA GLY A 118 -6.37 12.03 -10.41
C GLY A 118 -6.90 10.93 -11.31
N GLY A 119 -6.01 10.37 -12.11
CA GLY A 119 -6.40 9.29 -12.99
C GLY A 119 -5.28 8.81 -13.90
N PRO A 120 -5.43 7.61 -14.48
CA PRO A 120 -4.51 7.12 -15.46
C PRO A 120 -4.56 7.99 -16.71
N GLY A 121 -3.40 8.21 -17.32
CA GLY A 121 -3.30 8.92 -18.58
C GLY A 121 -3.73 8.04 -19.76
N GLY A 122 -4.29 8.69 -20.78
CA GLY A 122 -4.58 8.03 -22.06
C GLY A 122 -3.32 7.81 -22.88
N TYR A 123 -3.49 7.23 -24.06
CA TYR A 123 -2.44 7.13 -25.07
C TYR A 123 -3.03 6.94 -26.46
N SER A 124 -2.24 7.27 -27.48
CA SER A 124 -2.44 6.80 -28.84
C SER A 124 -1.23 5.95 -29.24
N LEU A 125 -1.45 4.85 -29.96
CA LEU A 125 -0.38 3.98 -30.44
C LEU A 125 -0.68 3.42 -31.83
N SER A 126 0.37 3.02 -32.55
CA SER A 126 0.28 2.19 -33.74
C SER A 126 1.49 1.25 -33.80
N GLY A 127 1.40 0.16 -34.55
CA GLY A 127 2.51 -0.78 -34.70
C GLY A 127 2.11 -2.25 -34.59
N SER A 128 3.07 -3.09 -34.23
CA SER A 128 2.87 -4.53 -34.06
C SER A 128 1.95 -4.87 -32.89
N SER A 129 1.35 -6.07 -32.92
CA SER A 129 0.53 -6.59 -31.82
C SER A 129 1.32 -6.71 -30.50
N GLY A 130 2.60 -7.09 -30.57
CA GLY A 130 3.48 -7.14 -29.40
C GLY A 130 3.66 -5.76 -28.75
N TRP A 131 3.79 -4.70 -29.56
CA TRP A 131 3.90 -3.33 -29.05
C TRP A 131 2.61 -2.86 -28.40
N ALA A 132 1.48 -3.10 -29.06
CA ALA A 132 0.17 -2.80 -28.50
C ALA A 132 -0.04 -3.53 -27.16
N ASN A 133 0.31 -4.82 -27.09
CA ASN A 133 0.22 -5.59 -25.86
C ASN A 133 1.10 -5.02 -24.74
N LEU A 134 2.34 -4.63 -25.05
CA LEU A 134 3.24 -4.00 -24.06
C LEU A 134 2.64 -2.71 -23.50
N VAL A 135 2.21 -1.78 -24.36
CA VAL A 135 1.66 -0.48 -23.91
C VAL A 135 0.35 -0.65 -23.14
N ASN A 136 -0.51 -1.59 -23.55
CA ASN A 136 -1.82 -1.82 -22.94
C ASN A 136 -1.75 -2.54 -21.58
N SER A 137 -0.71 -3.32 -21.33
CA SER A 137 -0.66 -4.24 -20.18
C SER A 137 0.57 -4.12 -19.30
N ARG A 138 1.67 -3.59 -19.84
CA ARG A 138 2.98 -3.59 -19.19
C ARG A 138 3.38 -4.96 -18.64
N GLY A 139 3.04 -6.03 -19.37
CA GLY A 139 3.35 -7.41 -18.99
C GLY A 139 2.28 -8.09 -18.14
N GLN A 140 1.24 -7.37 -17.73
CA GLN A 140 0.14 -7.92 -16.94
C GLN A 140 -0.84 -8.71 -17.82
N ALA A 141 -0.78 -10.04 -17.74
CA ALA A 141 -1.60 -10.90 -18.59
C ALA A 141 -3.12 -10.62 -18.45
N GLY A 142 -3.60 -10.33 -17.24
CA GLY A 142 -5.01 -10.02 -16.99
C GLY A 142 -5.46 -8.67 -17.56
N ALA A 143 -4.54 -7.76 -17.88
CA ALA A 143 -4.82 -6.49 -18.56
C ALA A 143 -5.04 -6.72 -20.06
N LEU A 144 -4.68 -7.89 -20.59
CA LEU A 144 -5.00 -8.33 -21.95
C LEU A 144 -6.26 -9.23 -22.00
N ALA A 145 -6.71 -9.78 -20.87
CA ALA A 145 -7.86 -10.67 -20.79
C ALA A 145 -9.21 -10.03 -21.20
N SER A 146 -10.23 -10.88 -21.39
CA SER A 146 -11.62 -10.49 -21.61
C SER A 146 -12.55 -11.40 -20.79
N PRO A 147 -13.24 -10.88 -19.75
CA PRO A 147 -13.10 -9.52 -19.21
C PRO A 147 -11.70 -9.26 -18.64
N LYS A 148 -11.36 -7.98 -18.46
CA LYS A 148 -10.09 -7.55 -17.88
C LYS A 148 -10.06 -7.91 -16.40
N THR A 149 -8.93 -8.42 -15.92
CA THR A 149 -8.74 -8.81 -14.51
C THR A 149 -7.52 -8.16 -13.88
N ASP A 150 -6.81 -7.33 -14.64
CA ASP A 150 -5.58 -6.69 -14.22
C ASP A 150 -5.43 -5.31 -14.83
N PHE A 151 -4.51 -4.51 -14.28
CA PHE A 151 -4.28 -3.14 -14.69
C PHE A 151 -2.79 -2.79 -14.63
N GLY A 152 -2.24 -2.36 -15.77
CA GLY A 152 -0.83 -1.97 -15.89
C GLY A 152 -0.70 -0.59 -16.53
N PRO A 153 -1.00 0.51 -15.81
CA PRO A 153 -0.92 1.86 -16.37
C PRO A 153 0.55 2.26 -16.60
N TRP A 154 0.78 3.12 -17.60
CA TRP A 154 2.08 3.79 -17.76
C TRP A 154 2.28 4.90 -16.71
N GLY A 155 1.17 5.48 -16.26
CA GLY A 155 1.14 6.68 -15.43
C GLY A 155 -0.09 7.53 -15.71
N GLY A 156 -0.04 8.80 -15.32
CA GLY A 156 -1.14 9.72 -15.46
C GLY A 156 -0.85 11.08 -14.87
N MET A 157 -1.88 11.71 -14.33
CA MET A 157 -1.78 13.04 -13.73
C MET A 157 -2.57 13.13 -12.43
N ILE A 158 -2.18 14.10 -11.62
CA ILE A 158 -2.91 14.52 -10.43
C ILE A 158 -2.93 16.04 -10.35
N THR A 159 -4.08 16.61 -10.03
CA THR A 159 -4.28 18.04 -9.91
C THR A 159 -5.06 18.36 -8.65
N PHE A 160 -4.75 19.48 -8.01
CA PHE A 160 -5.41 19.96 -6.80
C PHE A 160 -5.98 21.35 -7.02
N ASP A 161 -7.09 21.66 -6.37
CA ASP A 161 -7.69 22.98 -6.43
C ASP A 161 -6.78 24.00 -5.73
N ASN A 162 -6.21 24.92 -6.50
CA ASN A 162 -5.32 25.95 -5.97
C ASN A 162 -6.06 27.16 -5.35
N THR A 163 -7.39 27.07 -5.23
CA THR A 163 -8.25 28.06 -4.55
C THR A 163 -8.63 27.65 -3.12
N LEU A 164 -8.30 26.43 -2.71
CA LEU A 164 -8.52 25.94 -1.35
C LEU A 164 -7.32 26.23 -0.44
N ASP A 165 -7.60 26.38 0.86
CA ASP A 165 -6.57 26.38 1.90
C ASP A 165 -6.26 24.93 2.32
N TRP A 166 -4.98 24.56 2.31
CA TRP A 166 -4.55 23.16 2.42
C TRP A 166 -3.79 22.86 3.71
N ASN A 167 -4.13 21.72 4.33
CA ASN A 167 -3.31 21.10 5.35
C ASN A 167 -2.36 20.07 4.72
N PHE A 168 -1.06 20.39 4.69
CA PHE A 168 0.00 19.50 4.20
C PHE A 168 0.66 18.65 5.30
N SER A 169 0.14 18.67 6.53
CA SER A 169 0.59 17.77 7.58
C SER A 169 0.40 16.32 7.15
N THR A 170 1.32 15.46 7.56
CA THR A 170 1.24 14.01 7.30
C THR A 170 0.71 13.23 8.49
N THR A 171 0.45 13.89 9.62
CA THR A 171 0.12 13.22 10.89
C THR A 171 -1.04 13.84 11.64
N THR A 172 -1.39 15.09 11.33
CA THR A 172 -2.34 15.87 12.11
C THR A 172 -3.36 16.47 11.17
N ASN A 173 -4.62 16.06 11.32
CA ASN A 173 -5.71 16.70 10.63
C ASN A 173 -5.98 18.07 11.26
N ASP A 174 -6.30 19.04 10.42
CA ASP A 174 -6.71 20.39 10.81
C ASP A 174 -8.05 20.59 10.11
N GLU A 175 -9.12 20.59 10.90
CA GLU A 175 -10.50 20.57 10.39
C GLU A 175 -10.90 21.89 9.71
N ASP A 176 -10.14 22.97 9.94
CA ASP A 176 -10.34 24.27 9.30
C ASP A 176 -9.71 24.33 7.90
N LEU A 177 -8.93 23.31 7.50
CA LEU A 177 -8.18 23.25 6.26
C LEU A 177 -8.54 22.01 5.43
N SER A 178 -8.33 22.08 4.12
CA SER A 178 -8.55 20.95 3.22
C SER A 178 -7.50 19.84 3.46
N PRO A 179 -7.91 18.58 3.70
CA PRO A 179 -6.99 17.50 4.10
C PRO A 179 -6.23 16.94 2.89
N PHE A 180 -5.09 17.56 2.55
CA PHE A 180 -4.33 17.24 1.33
C PHE A 180 -3.97 15.76 1.22
N ILE A 181 -3.52 15.13 2.31
CA ILE A 181 -3.11 13.73 2.30
C ILE A 181 -4.26 12.79 1.95
N SER A 182 -5.45 13.01 2.52
CA SER A 182 -6.61 12.18 2.24
C SER A 182 -7.04 12.29 0.78
N ILE A 183 -7.05 13.51 0.24
CA ILE A 183 -7.38 13.75 -1.18
C ILE A 183 -6.29 13.17 -2.09
N ALA A 184 -5.01 13.37 -1.78
CA ALA A 184 -3.92 12.81 -2.58
C ALA A 184 -3.95 11.27 -2.62
N LEU A 185 -4.24 10.61 -1.50
CA LEU A 185 -4.43 9.17 -1.44
C LEU A 185 -5.62 8.71 -2.29
N HIS A 186 -6.75 9.42 -2.21
CA HIS A 186 -7.95 9.15 -3.01
C HIS A 186 -7.66 9.26 -4.51
N GLU A 187 -7.09 10.37 -4.96
CA GLU A 187 -6.79 10.61 -6.37
C GLU A 187 -5.72 9.66 -6.92
N LEU A 188 -4.74 9.27 -6.11
CA LEU A 188 -3.80 8.20 -6.48
C LEU A 188 -4.50 6.83 -6.57
N GLY A 189 -5.55 6.58 -5.78
CA GLY A 189 -6.39 5.40 -5.89
C GLY A 189 -7.11 5.33 -7.25
N HIS A 190 -7.63 6.47 -7.74
CA HIS A 190 -8.16 6.58 -9.09
C HIS A 190 -7.09 6.38 -10.16
N LEU A 191 -5.89 6.95 -9.99
CA LEU A 191 -4.77 6.73 -10.90
C LEU A 191 -4.38 5.26 -11.00
N LEU A 192 -4.47 4.55 -9.89
CA LEU A 192 -4.20 3.12 -9.77
C LEU A 192 -5.38 2.23 -10.20
N GLY A 193 -6.51 2.79 -10.63
CA GLY A 193 -7.54 2.02 -11.31
C GLY A 193 -8.86 1.84 -10.56
N ILE A 194 -8.97 2.28 -9.30
CA ILE A 194 -10.26 2.27 -8.60
C ILE A 194 -11.19 3.24 -9.33
N GLY A 195 -12.37 2.79 -9.75
CA GLY A 195 -13.28 3.57 -10.59
C GLY A 195 -12.87 3.66 -12.06
N THR A 196 -11.58 3.68 -12.38
CA THR A 196 -11.09 4.07 -13.72
C THR A 196 -10.63 2.90 -14.58
N ALA A 197 -10.18 1.79 -13.99
CA ALA A 197 -9.58 0.68 -14.74
C ALA A 197 -10.64 -0.16 -15.48
N PRO A 198 -10.29 -0.72 -16.66
CA PRO A 198 -11.14 -1.72 -17.30
C PRO A 198 -11.41 -2.96 -16.43
N SER A 199 -10.47 -3.36 -15.57
CA SER A 199 -10.66 -4.45 -14.61
C SER A 199 -11.61 -4.09 -13.46
N TRP A 200 -11.70 -2.80 -13.09
CA TRP A 200 -12.75 -2.31 -12.20
C TRP A 200 -14.12 -2.42 -12.88
N GLN A 201 -14.26 -1.88 -14.09
CA GLN A 201 -15.52 -1.87 -14.84
C GLN A 201 -16.05 -3.30 -15.08
N ALA A 202 -15.16 -4.27 -15.30
CA ALA A 202 -15.51 -5.68 -15.41
C ALA A 202 -16.19 -6.27 -14.15
N LYS A 203 -16.06 -5.60 -13.00
CA LYS A 203 -16.65 -5.98 -11.72
C LYS A 203 -17.85 -5.11 -11.33
N VAL A 204 -18.20 -4.09 -12.12
CA VAL A 204 -19.38 -3.26 -11.87
C VAL A 204 -20.60 -3.91 -12.51
N SER A 205 -21.64 -4.18 -11.72
CA SER A 205 -22.90 -4.70 -12.23
C SER A 205 -24.05 -4.24 -11.34
N GLY A 206 -25.13 -3.71 -11.91
CA GLY A 206 -26.33 -3.34 -11.16
C GLY A 206 -26.12 -2.30 -10.04
N GLY A 207 -25.18 -1.35 -10.22
CA GLY A 207 -24.88 -0.32 -9.23
C GLY A 207 -24.02 -0.79 -8.04
N VAL A 208 -23.42 -1.99 -8.14
CA VAL A 208 -22.52 -2.53 -7.13
C VAL A 208 -21.20 -3.01 -7.75
N PHE A 209 -20.15 -3.01 -6.93
CA PHE A 209 -18.86 -3.63 -7.22
C PHE A 209 -18.84 -5.08 -6.69
N THR A 210 -18.49 -6.01 -7.57
CA THR A 210 -18.59 -7.47 -7.35
C THR A 210 -17.22 -8.15 -7.20
N GLY A 211 -16.19 -7.37 -6.85
CA GLY A 211 -14.85 -7.89 -6.54
C GLY A 211 -14.90 -8.87 -5.36
N THR A 212 -14.22 -10.02 -5.48
CA THR A 212 -14.29 -11.09 -4.47
C THR A 212 -13.68 -10.67 -3.15
N ASN A 213 -12.56 -9.93 -3.17
CA ASN A 213 -11.91 -9.46 -1.97
C ASN A 213 -12.75 -8.37 -1.30
N SER A 214 -13.18 -7.34 -2.04
CA SER A 214 -14.05 -6.27 -1.53
C SER A 214 -15.37 -6.82 -0.99
N THR A 215 -15.96 -7.81 -1.64
CA THR A 215 -17.18 -8.48 -1.17
C THR A 215 -16.96 -9.20 0.16
N ALA A 216 -15.82 -9.87 0.31
CA ALA A 216 -15.46 -10.54 1.57
C ALA A 216 -15.17 -9.52 2.69
N THR A 217 -14.54 -8.39 2.37
CA THR A 217 -14.23 -7.32 3.32
C THR A 217 -15.48 -6.59 3.80
N TYR A 218 -16.38 -6.24 2.88
CA TYR A 218 -17.62 -5.50 3.16
C TYR A 218 -18.74 -6.40 3.70
N GLY A 219 -18.73 -7.69 3.33
CA GLY A 219 -19.75 -8.68 3.70
C GLY A 219 -20.86 -8.85 2.65
N SER A 220 -20.85 -8.05 1.59
CA SER A 220 -21.72 -8.16 0.41
C SER A 220 -21.09 -7.42 -0.78
N ASN A 221 -21.69 -7.47 -1.98
CA ASN A 221 -21.23 -6.63 -3.09
C ASN A 221 -21.30 -5.17 -2.67
N VAL A 222 -20.24 -4.39 -2.94
CA VAL A 222 -20.11 -3.03 -2.41
C VAL A 222 -20.96 -2.07 -3.24
N PRO A 223 -21.88 -1.31 -2.64
CA PRO A 223 -22.62 -0.29 -3.37
C PRO A 223 -21.74 0.82 -3.91
N LEU A 224 -22.10 1.30 -5.10
CA LEU A 224 -21.43 2.39 -5.78
C LEU A 224 -22.36 3.59 -5.88
N GLU A 225 -21.77 4.77 -6.02
CA GLU A 225 -22.51 5.94 -6.48
C GLU A 225 -22.97 5.76 -7.95
N SER A 226 -23.86 6.64 -8.42
CA SER A 226 -24.56 6.51 -9.71
C SER A 226 -23.66 6.36 -10.95
N GLY A 227 -22.48 6.98 -10.96
CA GLY A 227 -21.45 6.89 -11.99
C GLY A 227 -20.60 5.62 -11.92
N GLY A 228 -20.63 4.90 -10.80
CA GLY A 228 -19.88 3.66 -10.60
C GLY A 228 -18.37 3.85 -10.40
N TYR A 229 -17.92 5.07 -10.10
CA TYR A 229 -16.50 5.42 -9.97
C TYR A 229 -16.01 5.42 -8.52
N HIS A 230 -16.94 5.60 -7.58
CA HIS A 230 -16.67 5.68 -6.16
C HIS A 230 -17.53 4.71 -5.39
N TRP A 231 -17.16 4.46 -4.14
CA TRP A 231 -18.10 3.91 -3.18
C TRP A 231 -19.31 4.83 -3.04
N ARG A 232 -20.46 4.24 -2.69
CA ARG A 232 -21.66 5.03 -2.46
C ARG A 232 -21.45 6.00 -1.30
N ASP A 233 -21.99 7.20 -1.49
CA ASP A 233 -22.04 8.31 -0.54
C ASP A 233 -23.42 8.95 -0.68
N ASP A 234 -23.97 9.44 0.43
CA ASP A 234 -25.21 10.22 0.45
C ASP A 234 -24.99 11.74 0.55
N ALA A 235 -23.72 12.17 0.55
CA ALA A 235 -23.28 13.55 0.70
C ALA A 235 -23.70 14.20 2.03
N THR A 236 -24.08 13.40 3.04
CA THR A 236 -24.41 13.89 4.38
C THR A 236 -23.29 13.59 5.36
N CYS A 237 -22.60 14.65 5.82
CA CYS A 237 -21.70 14.53 6.96
C CYS A 237 -22.52 14.70 8.25
N GLU A 238 -23.04 13.62 8.83
CA GLU A 238 -23.66 13.70 10.16
C GLU A 238 -22.58 13.90 11.24
N TYR A 239 -22.56 15.10 11.83
CA TYR A 239 -21.77 15.47 13.00
C TYR A 239 -22.18 14.61 14.23
N PRO A 240 -21.26 14.18 15.12
CA PRO A 240 -19.89 14.70 15.32
C PRO A 240 -18.77 14.00 14.57
N ASP A 241 -19.03 12.82 14.00
CA ASP A 241 -17.95 11.92 13.62
C ASP A 241 -18.16 11.23 12.27
N GLY A 242 -19.18 11.52 11.45
CA GLY A 242 -19.37 10.86 10.13
C GLY A 242 -19.49 9.32 10.16
N TYR A 243 -19.38 8.72 11.34
CA TYR A 243 -19.55 7.31 11.64
C TYR A 243 -20.97 7.14 12.17
N ASP A 244 -21.92 7.08 11.25
CA ASP A 244 -23.21 6.50 11.55
C ASP A 244 -23.22 5.07 11.01
N PRO A 245 -23.03 4.04 11.86
CA PRO A 245 -23.13 2.64 11.43
C PRO A 245 -24.56 2.25 11.03
N THR A 246 -25.55 3.12 11.28
CA THR A 246 -26.94 2.94 10.90
C THR A 246 -27.30 3.61 9.59
N ASN A 247 -26.45 4.52 9.08
CA ASN A 247 -26.60 5.10 7.76
C ASN A 247 -26.10 4.07 6.72
N PRO A 248 -27.00 3.44 5.95
CA PRO A 248 -26.62 2.43 4.98
C PRO A 248 -25.92 3.04 3.76
N ASP A 249 -25.98 4.35 3.57
CA ASP A 249 -25.59 5.00 2.34
C ASP A 249 -24.10 5.39 2.31
N ASN A 250 -23.44 5.51 3.47
CA ASN A 250 -21.99 5.68 3.58
C ASN A 250 -21.26 4.34 3.69
N ILE A 251 -20.31 4.09 2.78
CA ILE A 251 -19.54 2.84 2.79
C ILE A 251 -18.44 2.91 3.86
N LEU A 252 -18.65 2.19 4.97
CA LEU A 252 -17.71 2.14 6.09
C LEU A 252 -16.68 1.02 5.95
N SER A 253 -15.48 1.26 6.48
CA SER A 253 -14.39 0.30 6.49
C SER A 253 -13.36 0.65 7.58
N LYS A 254 -12.30 -0.15 7.69
CA LYS A 254 -11.25 0.00 8.70
C LYS A 254 -9.99 0.60 8.10
N ALA A 255 -9.48 1.67 8.68
CA ALA A 255 -8.28 2.36 8.25
C ALA A 255 -7.07 1.41 8.24
N TYR A 256 -6.32 1.42 7.14
CA TYR A 256 -4.97 0.90 7.10
C TYR A 256 -4.04 1.92 7.76
N GLY A 257 -3.63 1.62 8.99
CA GLY A 257 -2.95 2.57 9.87
C GLY A 257 -1.80 3.32 9.20
N SER A 258 -2.01 4.61 8.98
CA SER A 258 -1.12 5.53 8.28
C SER A 258 -1.60 6.97 8.56
N PHE A 259 -0.70 7.94 8.37
CA PHE A 259 -1.01 9.38 8.46
C PHE A 259 -1.74 9.82 9.75
N GLY A 260 -1.35 9.25 10.89
CA GLY A 260 -1.98 9.51 12.19
C GLY A 260 -3.17 8.60 12.51
N ALA A 261 -3.88 8.07 11.50
CA ALA A 261 -4.99 7.15 11.71
C ALA A 261 -4.50 5.79 12.25
N PRO A 262 -5.04 5.30 13.38
CA PRO A 262 -4.70 3.97 13.90
C PRO A 262 -5.18 2.84 12.98
N HIS A 263 -4.40 1.77 12.87
CA HIS A 263 -4.82 0.60 12.10
C HIS A 263 -6.06 -0.05 12.74
N GLY A 264 -7.11 -0.25 11.95
CA GLY A 264 -8.40 -0.77 12.44
C GLY A 264 -9.37 0.30 12.95
N PHE A 265 -9.00 1.59 12.90
CA PHE A 265 -9.93 2.68 13.17
C PHE A 265 -11.08 2.66 12.14
N ALA A 266 -12.32 2.78 12.59
CA ALA A 266 -13.46 2.80 11.67
C ALA A 266 -13.61 4.19 11.05
N GLN A 267 -13.76 4.25 9.73
CA GLN A 267 -13.99 5.49 9.00
C GLN A 267 -14.84 5.20 7.75
N ILE A 268 -15.35 6.25 7.11
CA ILE A 268 -15.81 6.19 5.73
C ILE A 268 -14.63 5.74 4.85
N ALA A 269 -14.88 4.78 3.95
CA ALA A 269 -13.90 4.29 3.00
C ALA A 269 -13.30 5.46 2.21
N LEU A 270 -12.01 5.41 1.88
CA LEU A 270 -11.36 6.59 1.32
C LEU A 270 -11.86 6.90 -0.08
N MET A 271 -12.21 5.88 -0.87
CA MET A 271 -12.69 6.04 -2.24
C MET A 271 -14.18 6.42 -2.32
N ASP A 272 -14.73 6.92 -1.22
CA ASP A 272 -15.95 7.71 -1.15
C ASP A 272 -15.69 9.13 -1.71
N PRO A 273 -16.60 9.71 -2.52
CA PRO A 273 -16.39 11.02 -3.14
C PRO A 273 -16.51 12.21 -2.16
N GLY A 274 -17.06 11.97 -0.96
CA GLY A 274 -17.26 12.97 0.08
C GLY A 274 -16.01 13.23 0.93
N LEU A 275 -15.83 14.48 1.32
CA LEU A 275 -14.77 14.92 2.24
C LEU A 275 -15.15 14.73 3.73
N CYS A 276 -16.28 14.08 4.01
CA CYS A 276 -16.71 13.79 5.37
C CYS A 276 -15.63 13.01 6.11
N SER A 277 -15.19 13.55 7.25
CA SER A 277 -14.14 12.96 8.10
C SER A 277 -14.75 12.33 9.35
N VAL A 278 -14.05 11.32 9.88
CA VAL A 278 -14.43 10.63 11.12
C VAL A 278 -13.34 10.86 12.16
N GLY A 279 -13.65 11.67 13.17
CA GLY A 279 -12.72 12.06 14.23
C GLY A 279 -11.51 12.89 13.76
N GLN A 280 -10.49 12.96 14.61
CA GLN A 280 -9.34 13.88 14.49
C GLN A 280 -8.22 13.43 13.51
N TYR A 281 -8.38 12.30 12.82
CA TYR A 281 -7.34 11.73 11.97
C TYR A 281 -7.60 12.04 10.50
N HIS A 282 -6.54 12.08 9.69
CA HIS A 282 -6.72 12.03 8.23
C HIS A 282 -7.47 10.76 7.85
N LYS A 283 -8.44 10.84 6.92
CA LYS A 283 -8.94 9.64 6.25
C LYS A 283 -7.77 8.98 5.54
N ALA A 284 -7.47 7.74 5.91
CA ALA A 284 -6.47 6.92 5.26
C ALA A 284 -7.15 5.89 4.34
N MET A 285 -6.38 5.25 3.47
CA MET A 285 -6.86 4.10 2.71
C MET A 285 -7.34 3.01 3.68
N THR A 286 -8.50 2.43 3.40
CA THR A 286 -9.10 1.41 4.26
C THR A 286 -8.87 0.00 3.72
N ASP A 287 -9.13 -1.00 4.56
CA ASP A 287 -9.05 -2.42 4.18
C ASP A 287 -9.90 -2.73 2.94
N LEU A 288 -11.06 -2.08 2.80
CA LEU A 288 -11.93 -2.17 1.61
C LEU A 288 -11.31 -1.56 0.35
N ASP A 289 -10.71 -0.37 0.47
CA ASP A 289 -10.08 0.31 -0.67
C ASP A 289 -8.89 -0.52 -1.20
N LEU A 290 -8.12 -1.09 -0.28
CA LEU A 290 -7.02 -2.00 -0.61
C LEU A 290 -7.52 -3.33 -1.18
N ALA A 291 -8.64 -3.87 -0.68
CA ALA A 291 -9.27 -5.05 -1.26
C ALA A 291 -9.69 -4.83 -2.71
N ALA A 292 -10.17 -3.63 -3.05
CA ALA A 292 -10.50 -3.26 -4.41
C ALA A 292 -9.28 -3.24 -5.34
N LEU A 293 -8.13 -2.70 -4.89
CA LEU A 293 -6.88 -2.76 -5.67
C LEU A 293 -6.49 -4.19 -6.01
N LYS A 294 -6.63 -5.12 -5.05
CA LYS A 294 -6.39 -6.53 -5.28
C LYS A 294 -7.39 -7.16 -6.25
N ASP A 295 -8.65 -6.76 -6.21
CA ASP A 295 -9.69 -7.25 -7.13
C ASP A 295 -9.49 -6.80 -8.58
N ILE A 296 -8.81 -5.67 -8.79
CA ILE A 296 -8.52 -5.13 -10.13
C ILE A 296 -7.13 -5.50 -10.66
N GLY A 297 -6.39 -6.34 -9.93
CA GLY A 297 -5.17 -7.02 -10.39
C GLY A 297 -3.90 -6.77 -9.58
N TRP A 298 -3.89 -5.72 -8.77
CA TRP A 298 -2.66 -5.33 -8.07
C TRP A 298 -2.20 -6.41 -7.09
N GLN A 299 -0.92 -6.75 -7.15
CA GLN A 299 -0.28 -7.58 -6.16
C GLN A 299 0.13 -6.74 -4.96
N MET A 300 -0.38 -7.13 -3.80
CA MET A 300 -0.22 -6.39 -2.57
C MET A 300 0.61 -7.15 -1.54
N ALA A 301 1.32 -6.40 -0.70
CA ALA A 301 1.92 -6.92 0.52
C ALA A 301 1.02 -6.63 1.73
N PRO A 302 0.92 -7.57 2.69
CA PRO A 302 0.24 -7.33 3.96
C PRO A 302 1.12 -6.47 4.89
N PRO A 303 0.53 -5.84 5.92
CA PRO A 303 1.28 -5.16 6.97
C PRO A 303 2.01 -6.19 7.85
N LEU A 304 3.23 -6.58 7.47
CA LEU A 304 4.02 -7.57 8.22
C LEU A 304 4.73 -7.02 9.46
N LYS A 305 4.40 -5.79 9.89
CA LYS A 305 4.95 -5.24 11.12
C LYS A 305 4.25 -5.86 12.34
N TRP A 306 5.02 -6.60 13.13
CA TRP A 306 4.57 -7.26 14.35
C TRP A 306 5.43 -6.83 15.53
N ILE A 307 4.81 -6.78 16.71
CA ILE A 307 5.46 -6.42 17.96
C ILE A 307 5.38 -7.65 18.87
N ALA A 308 6.55 -8.08 19.35
CA ALA A 308 6.68 -9.13 20.33
C ALA A 308 7.12 -8.52 21.66
N ALA A 309 6.21 -8.45 22.62
CA ALA A 309 6.53 -7.97 23.97
C ALA A 309 7.12 -9.12 24.80
N ASN A 310 8.06 -8.80 25.68
CA ASN A 310 8.70 -9.74 26.61
C ASN A 310 9.50 -10.87 25.95
N VAL A 311 10.08 -10.64 24.76
CA VAL A 311 11.10 -11.53 24.20
C VAL A 311 12.39 -11.38 25.00
N LYS A 312 12.42 -11.96 26.20
CA LYS A 312 13.61 -12.05 27.05
C LYS A 312 14.09 -13.50 27.08
N PRO A 313 15.40 -13.75 27.21
CA PRO A 313 15.94 -15.09 27.41
C PRO A 313 15.62 -15.58 28.84
N LYS A 314 14.35 -15.87 29.14
CA LYS A 314 13.89 -16.68 30.29
C LYS A 314 12.37 -16.90 30.24
N THR A 315 11.97 -18.05 30.76
CA THR A 315 10.63 -18.65 30.81
C THR A 315 9.52 -17.68 31.24
N GLY A 316 8.54 -17.47 30.37
CA GLY A 316 7.31 -16.72 30.62
C GLY A 316 6.52 -16.54 29.32
N PRO A 317 5.21 -16.23 29.38
CA PRO A 317 4.41 -16.03 28.18
C PRO A 317 4.97 -14.93 27.27
N VAL A 318 4.96 -15.17 25.95
CA VAL A 318 5.34 -14.17 24.93
C VAL A 318 4.08 -13.67 24.23
N ASN A 319 3.89 -12.36 24.22
CA ASN A 319 2.72 -11.73 23.60
C ASN A 319 3.09 -11.14 22.25
N PHE A 320 2.32 -11.50 21.23
CA PHE A 320 2.46 -11.02 19.87
C PHE A 320 1.26 -10.18 19.50
N THR A 321 1.51 -9.06 18.83
CA THR A 321 0.49 -8.22 18.20
C THR A 321 0.90 -7.87 16.79
N TRP A 322 -0.03 -7.88 15.84
CA TRP A 322 0.24 -7.50 14.45
C TRP A 322 -1.02 -6.92 13.80
N ALA A 323 -0.83 -6.00 12.86
CA ALA A 323 -1.90 -5.47 12.02
C ALA A 323 -2.32 -6.51 10.97
N THR A 324 -3.58 -6.50 10.55
CA THR A 324 -4.10 -7.45 9.56
C THR A 324 -5.01 -6.79 8.54
N THR A 325 -4.98 -7.27 7.30
CA THR A 325 -5.94 -6.92 6.25
C THR A 325 -6.77 -8.15 5.87
N SER A 326 -8.05 -7.96 5.53
CA SER A 326 -9.01 -9.06 5.28
C SER A 326 -8.64 -9.96 4.11
N THR A 327 -7.76 -9.49 3.22
CA THR A 327 -7.34 -10.20 2.02
C THR A 327 -6.20 -11.20 2.23
N PHE A 328 -5.73 -11.36 3.48
CA PHE A 328 -4.65 -12.28 3.87
C PHE A 328 -5.03 -13.14 5.07
N THR A 329 -4.47 -14.35 5.09
CA THR A 329 -4.45 -15.21 6.29
C THR A 329 -3.05 -15.19 6.90
N TYR A 330 -2.96 -14.96 8.21
CA TYR A 330 -1.72 -14.83 8.97
C TYR A 330 -1.45 -16.09 9.77
N ARG A 331 -0.19 -16.51 9.81
CA ARG A 331 0.27 -17.70 10.52
C ARG A 331 1.48 -17.36 11.35
N LEU A 332 1.31 -17.35 12.67
CA LEU A 332 2.41 -17.23 13.60
C LEU A 332 3.01 -18.61 13.82
N GLU A 333 4.29 -18.75 13.53
CA GLU A 333 5.01 -20.01 13.65
C GLU A 333 6.18 -19.87 14.61
N ARG A 334 6.57 -21.00 15.21
CA ARG A 334 7.68 -21.10 16.16
C ARG A 334 8.59 -22.26 15.80
N SER A 335 9.88 -22.10 16.04
CA SER A 335 10.88 -23.16 15.93
C SER A 335 11.95 -23.02 17.03
N THR A 336 12.60 -24.11 17.40
CA THR A 336 13.79 -24.09 18.27
C THR A 336 15.09 -23.91 17.48
N THR A 337 15.02 -23.96 16.14
CA THR A 337 16.15 -23.78 15.21
C THR A 337 15.76 -22.90 14.03
N LEU A 338 16.76 -22.39 13.29
CA LEU A 338 16.52 -21.69 12.02
C LEU A 338 16.44 -22.64 10.80
N ALA A 339 16.55 -23.96 11.02
CA ALA A 339 16.56 -24.93 9.93
C ALA A 339 15.21 -24.98 9.19
N ALA A 340 15.26 -25.16 7.87
CA ALA A 340 14.06 -25.36 7.06
C ALA A 340 13.30 -26.62 7.53
N GLY A 341 11.97 -26.54 7.61
CA GLY A 341 11.10 -27.65 8.02
C GLY A 341 10.86 -27.82 9.52
N GLY A 342 11.56 -27.06 10.38
CA GLY A 342 11.40 -27.14 11.85
C GLY A 342 10.30 -26.26 12.46
N TRP A 343 9.44 -25.63 11.65
CA TRP A 343 8.49 -24.60 12.11
C TRP A 343 7.12 -25.20 12.44
N THR A 344 6.65 -24.96 13.66
CA THR A 344 5.32 -25.33 14.14
C THR A 344 4.39 -24.12 14.10
N THR A 345 3.19 -24.28 13.56
CA THR A 345 2.17 -23.22 13.60
C THR A 345 1.57 -23.11 15.00
N LEU A 346 1.65 -21.93 15.60
CA LEU A 346 1.02 -21.62 16.89
C LEU A 346 -0.42 -21.17 16.70
N VAL A 347 -0.66 -20.28 15.74
CA VAL A 347 -2.00 -19.77 15.43
C VAL A 347 -2.10 -19.43 13.95
N THR A 348 -3.30 -19.64 13.40
CA THR A 348 -3.70 -19.11 12.10
C THR A 348 -4.88 -18.17 12.30
N ARG A 349 -4.84 -17.00 11.68
CA ARG A 349 -5.90 -16.00 11.73
C ARG A 349 -6.18 -15.46 10.34
N THR A 350 -7.44 -15.45 9.94
CA THR A 350 -7.86 -14.61 8.82
C THR A 350 -7.76 -13.15 9.26
N GLY A 351 -7.17 -12.30 8.42
CA GLY A 351 -7.16 -10.88 8.69
C GLY A 351 -8.58 -10.31 8.66
N ASN A 352 -8.78 -9.20 9.36
CA ASN A 352 -10.09 -8.60 9.54
C ASN A 352 -10.03 -7.06 9.58
N GLY A 353 -8.95 -6.49 9.06
CA GLY A 353 -8.69 -5.05 9.07
C GLY A 353 -8.30 -4.50 10.45
N THR A 354 -8.08 -5.33 11.47
CA THR A 354 -7.71 -4.87 12.83
C THR A 354 -6.35 -5.37 13.27
N ILE A 355 -5.86 -4.81 14.38
CA ILE A 355 -4.78 -5.43 15.16
C ILE A 355 -5.30 -6.73 15.77
N GLN A 356 -4.53 -7.79 15.63
CA GLN A 356 -4.77 -9.09 16.25
C GLN A 356 -3.64 -9.44 17.21
N ASN A 357 -3.93 -10.32 18.16
CA ASN A 357 -2.98 -10.74 19.18
C ASN A 357 -2.95 -12.26 19.39
N TYR A 358 -1.84 -12.73 19.92
CA TYR A 358 -1.67 -14.11 20.37
C TYR A 358 -0.63 -14.20 21.49
N THR A 359 -0.88 -15.08 22.45
CA THR A 359 0.05 -15.36 23.55
C THR A 359 0.58 -16.78 23.43
N ASP A 360 1.90 -16.92 23.25
CA ASP A 360 2.58 -18.19 23.48
C ASP A 360 2.80 -18.36 24.98
N ALA A 361 1.91 -19.09 25.65
CA ALA A 361 1.94 -19.29 27.10
C ALA A 361 3.13 -20.13 27.58
N THR A 362 3.70 -20.96 26.70
CA THR A 362 4.75 -21.93 27.05
C THR A 362 5.83 -21.95 25.97
N PRO A 363 6.63 -20.87 25.86
CA PRO A 363 7.77 -20.89 24.94
C PRO A 363 8.79 -21.96 25.36
N PRO A 364 9.46 -22.63 24.41
CA PRO A 364 10.46 -23.64 24.72
C PRO A 364 11.60 -23.08 25.58
N THR A 365 12.09 -23.90 26.51
CA THR A 365 13.31 -23.59 27.26
C THR A 365 14.50 -23.50 26.29
N GLY A 366 15.31 -22.44 26.42
CA GLY A 366 16.45 -22.20 25.53
C GLY A 366 16.10 -21.26 24.37
N LYS A 367 16.20 -21.74 23.12
CA LYS A 367 15.96 -20.92 21.92
C LYS A 367 14.53 -21.09 21.42
N ALA A 368 13.87 -19.96 21.17
CA ALA A 368 12.59 -19.89 20.48
C ALA A 368 12.68 -18.81 19.39
N PHE A 369 12.56 -19.24 18.14
CA PHE A 369 12.46 -18.38 16.98
C PHE A 369 11.00 -18.30 16.57
N TYR A 370 10.56 -17.11 16.20
CA TYR A 370 9.19 -16.86 15.76
C TYR A 370 9.21 -16.21 14.40
N ARG A 371 8.20 -16.48 13.58
CA ARG A 371 7.96 -15.77 12.32
C ARG A 371 6.47 -15.62 12.08
N LEU A 372 6.10 -14.51 11.46
CA LEU A 372 4.76 -14.27 10.96
C LEU A 372 4.77 -14.45 9.44
N ASN A 373 4.00 -15.43 8.96
CA ASN A 373 3.82 -15.71 7.54
C ASN A 373 2.40 -15.37 7.11
N THR A 374 2.19 -15.14 5.82
CA THR A 374 0.85 -14.94 5.26
C THR A 374 0.53 -15.90 4.13
N ASN A 375 -0.76 -16.00 3.82
CA ASN A 375 -1.30 -16.60 2.62
C ASN A 375 -2.26 -15.60 1.95
N PRO A 376 -2.07 -15.22 0.67
CA PRO A 376 -0.94 -15.60 -0.19
C PRO A 376 0.42 -15.22 0.44
N ALA A 377 1.43 -16.04 0.15
CA ALA A 377 2.77 -15.82 0.65
C ALA A 377 3.32 -14.54 0.05
N VAL A 378 4.03 -13.77 0.87
CA VAL A 378 4.72 -12.57 0.43
C VAL A 378 6.02 -13.01 -0.28
N PRO A 379 6.24 -12.66 -1.56
CA PRO A 379 7.52 -12.86 -2.24
C PRO A 379 8.72 -12.39 -1.41
N PRO A 380 9.86 -13.12 -1.40
CA PRO A 380 11.04 -12.78 -0.61
C PRO A 380 11.59 -11.36 -0.85
N ALA A 381 11.32 -10.83 -2.05
CA ALA A 381 11.59 -9.47 -2.49
C ALA A 381 10.95 -8.38 -1.57
N MET A 382 9.89 -8.72 -0.85
CA MET A 382 9.12 -7.79 -0.01
C MET A 382 9.55 -7.79 1.47
N LEU A 383 10.56 -8.59 1.84
CA LEU A 383 11.13 -8.59 3.18
C LEU A 383 12.31 -7.61 3.24
N THR A 384 12.07 -6.31 3.09
CA THR A 384 13.08 -5.34 3.53
C THR A 384 13.23 -5.49 5.05
N PRO A 385 14.43 -5.79 5.57
CA PRO A 385 14.67 -5.69 7.00
C PRO A 385 14.35 -4.25 7.38
N VAL A 386 13.39 -4.05 8.29
CA VAL A 386 13.34 -2.80 9.03
C VAL A 386 14.73 -2.65 9.63
N ALA A 387 15.48 -1.63 9.20
CA ALA A 387 16.66 -1.22 9.93
C ALA A 387 16.19 -1.10 11.38
N ALA A 388 16.75 -1.93 12.27
CA ALA A 388 16.54 -1.75 13.68
C ALA A 388 16.71 -0.25 13.93
N GLY A 389 15.71 0.38 14.56
CA GLY A 389 15.91 1.72 15.09
C GLY A 389 17.26 1.75 15.80
N PRO A 390 17.95 2.91 15.84
CA PRO A 390 19.29 2.99 16.41
C PRO A 390 19.32 2.16 17.68
N ALA A 391 20.25 1.20 17.74
CA ALA A 391 20.45 0.39 18.95
C ALA A 391 20.37 1.37 20.12
N PRO A 392 19.53 1.11 21.15
CA PRO A 392 19.41 2.03 22.27
C PRO A 392 20.82 2.37 22.67
N THR A 393 21.16 3.67 22.64
CA THR A 393 22.47 4.15 22.99
C THR A 393 22.80 3.47 24.30
N GLU A 394 23.83 2.62 24.30
CA GLU A 394 24.32 2.03 25.53
C GLU A 394 24.69 3.22 26.42
N VAL A 395 23.81 3.56 27.34
CA VAL A 395 24.19 4.38 28.48
C VAL A 395 25.13 3.46 29.22
N ALA A 396 26.43 3.79 29.15
CA ALA A 396 27.44 3.11 29.93
C ALA A 396 26.91 2.94 31.37
N PRO A 397 27.05 1.75 31.98
CA PRO A 397 26.62 1.56 33.36
C PRO A 397 27.30 2.64 34.22
N GLN A 398 26.51 3.54 34.81
CA GLN A 398 27.01 4.33 35.92
C GLN A 398 27.06 3.41 37.13
N GLU A 399 28.25 3.30 37.69
CA GLU A 399 28.54 2.65 38.95
C GLU A 399 27.71 3.34 40.04
N VAL A 400 26.62 2.70 40.48
CA VAL A 400 25.90 3.13 41.69
C VAL A 400 26.51 2.36 42.83
N ASP A 401 27.52 2.98 43.44
CA ASP A 401 28.16 2.47 44.65
C ASP A 401 27.13 2.45 45.80
N SER A 402 26.89 1.25 46.31
CA SER A 402 25.96 1.00 47.40
C SER A 402 26.56 1.44 48.74
N CYS A 403 26.06 2.53 49.34
CA CYS A 403 25.72 2.63 50.76
C CYS A 403 25.55 4.09 51.22
N THR A 404 24.32 4.49 51.56
CA THR A 404 24.07 5.07 52.88
C THR A 404 22.60 4.90 53.27
N ARG A 405 22.40 4.42 54.50
CA ARG A 405 21.16 4.22 55.27
C ARG A 405 20.21 5.42 55.09
N THR A 406 18.88 5.27 55.09
CA THR A 406 18.09 5.01 56.30
C THR A 406 16.65 4.64 55.94
N ILE A 407 16.19 3.54 56.52
CA ILE A 407 14.78 3.14 56.65
C ILE A 407 14.09 4.13 57.61
N HIS A 408 12.96 4.70 57.20
CA HIS A 408 11.90 5.04 58.15
C HIS A 408 10.69 4.16 57.87
N CYS A 409 10.44 3.26 58.82
CA CYS A 409 9.19 2.54 58.99
C CYS A 409 8.05 3.51 59.30
N CYS A 410 6.84 3.17 58.86
CA CYS A 410 5.62 3.35 59.67
C CYS A 410 4.67 2.16 59.39
N GLN A 411 4.53 1.36 60.46
CA GLN A 411 3.55 0.29 60.80
C GLN A 411 3.27 -0.85 59.84
#